data_AF-A0A2E1Q0S6-F1
#
_entry.id   AF-A0A2E1Q0S6-F1
#
_cell.length_a   1.000
_cell.length_b   1.000
_cell.length_c   1.000
_cell.angle_alpha   90.00
_cell.angle_beta   90.00
_cell.angle_gamma   90.00
#
_symmetry.space_group_name_H-M   'P 1'
#
loop_
_entity.id
_entity.type
_entity.pdbx_description
1 polymer ?
#
loop_
_entity_poly.entity_id
_entity_poly.type
_entity_poly.pdbx_seq_one_letter_code
_entity_poly.pdbx_strand_id
1 'polypeptide(L)'
;MKLVGSLLLSFGMLVFMTGCEDEEVRDIAKAQECMDAVPASSPQDASNCFAYVEKHTSQQANILKCAIKLTSGGLSSQKMVEAYKAAGNSNLTSKESVYFAYLSLDLPTQSGGYDIAVEAYPYCVKSEVSGMVFIAGLAKTASLVTKSGVTIDLNDPATTEANIKTALQNCISTCTAAELADTGATIVNLATTYCKDSSSDQGVCTDVKNSVNQYGGNTEQAGKAFMCILQDKTFDGTSCT
;
A
#
# COMPACT_ATOMS: atom_id res chain seq x y z
N MET A 1 37.89 10.72 -21.91
CA MET A 1 38.79 9.63 -21.48
C MET A 1 38.69 9.54 -19.96
N LYS A 2 38.16 8.41 -19.45
CA LYS A 2 38.09 7.88 -18.06
C LYS A 2 38.27 8.81 -16.84
N LEU A 3 37.33 8.72 -15.89
CA LEU A 3 37.49 8.25 -14.49
C LEU A 3 36.10 8.31 -13.81
N VAL A 4 35.38 7.19 -13.61
CA VAL A 4 35.44 6.22 -12.50
C VAL A 4 34.95 6.81 -11.18
N GLY A 5 33.90 6.21 -10.61
CA GLY A 5 33.39 6.51 -9.27
C GLY A 5 32.30 5.53 -8.83
N SER A 6 32.55 4.22 -8.96
CA SER A 6 31.72 3.17 -8.36
C SER A 6 31.73 3.32 -6.85
N LEU A 7 30.59 3.72 -6.27
CA LEU A 7 30.35 3.61 -4.83
C LEU A 7 29.83 2.20 -4.54
N LEU A 8 30.77 1.28 -4.34
CA LEU A 8 30.53 0.00 -3.68
C LEU A 8 30.19 0.31 -2.21
N LEU A 9 28.92 0.09 -1.84
CA LEU A 9 28.49 0.01 -0.45
C LEU A 9 29.05 -1.28 0.15
N SER A 10 30.24 -1.14 0.73
CA SER A 10 30.93 -2.18 1.48
C SER A 10 30.10 -2.57 2.71
N PHE A 11 29.30 -3.63 2.58
CA PHE A 11 28.77 -4.40 3.71
C PHE A 11 29.95 -5.16 4.35
N GLY A 12 30.73 -4.45 5.15
CA GLY A 12 31.76 -5.05 5.99
C GLY A 12 31.12 -5.70 7.20
N MET A 13 30.84 -7.00 7.11
CA MET A 13 30.59 -7.84 8.28
C MET A 13 31.48 -9.08 8.17
N LEU A 14 32.61 -9.05 8.88
CA LEU A 14 33.55 -10.16 8.96
C LEU A 14 33.62 -10.64 10.42
N VAL A 15 33.29 -11.93 10.57
CA VAL A 15 33.73 -12.89 11.60
C VAL A 15 33.10 -12.74 13.01
N PHE A 16 32.25 -13.70 13.41
CA PHE A 16 32.58 -14.79 14.35
C PHE A 16 31.38 -15.75 14.49
N MET A 17 31.70 -17.06 14.56
CA MET A 17 30.89 -18.18 15.11
C MET A 17 30.11 -19.05 14.10
N THR A 18 30.78 -20.11 13.66
CA THR A 18 30.17 -21.40 13.34
C THR A 18 29.33 -21.91 14.52
N GLY A 19 28.02 -22.17 14.34
CA GLY A 19 27.32 -23.16 15.17
C GLY A 19 25.92 -22.87 15.71
N CYS A 20 25.27 -21.74 15.41
CA CYS A 20 23.85 -21.50 15.68
C CYS A 20 23.31 -20.55 14.60
N GLU A 21 23.00 -21.07 13.41
CA GLU A 21 22.19 -20.32 12.47
C GLU A 21 20.79 -20.21 13.11
N ASP A 22 20.40 -19.00 13.49
CA ASP A 22 19.08 -18.72 14.07
C ASP A 22 18.02 -19.28 13.11
N GLU A 23 17.11 -20.09 13.65
CA GLU A 23 16.03 -20.71 12.88
C GLU A 23 15.24 -19.65 12.11
N GLU A 24 15.05 -18.48 12.70
CA GLU A 24 14.38 -17.36 12.05
C GLU A 24 15.15 -16.85 10.83
N VAL A 25 16.47 -16.71 10.92
CA VAL A 25 17.30 -16.22 9.80
C VAL A 25 17.22 -17.18 8.60
N ARG A 26 17.28 -18.48 8.86
CA ARG A 26 17.14 -19.50 7.82
C ARG A 26 15.75 -19.49 7.19
N ASP A 27 14.70 -19.34 7.99
CA ASP A 27 13.32 -19.31 7.51
C ASP A 27 13.02 -18.03 6.70
N ILE A 28 13.57 -16.88 7.13
CA ILE A 28 13.55 -15.62 6.37
C ILE A 28 14.25 -15.79 5.01
N ALA A 29 15.43 -16.42 4.98
CA ALA A 29 16.16 -16.66 3.73
C ALA A 29 15.35 -17.55 2.77
N LYS A 30 14.73 -18.64 3.27
CA LYS A 30 13.84 -19.49 2.46
C LYS A 30 12.62 -18.74 1.93
N ALA A 31 12.03 -17.86 2.73
CA ALA A 31 10.91 -17.04 2.28
C ALA A 31 11.32 -16.06 1.18
N GLN A 32 12.52 -15.48 1.26
CA GLN A 32 13.07 -14.61 0.21
C GLN A 32 13.36 -15.39 -1.07
N GLU A 33 14.04 -16.54 -0.99
CA GLU A 33 14.27 -17.42 -2.14
C GLU A 33 12.97 -17.85 -2.81
N CYS A 34 11.95 -18.17 -2.00
CA CYS A 34 10.61 -18.47 -2.49
C CYS A 34 9.99 -17.28 -3.23
N MET A 35 10.07 -16.07 -2.66
CA MET A 35 9.53 -14.85 -3.27
C MET A 35 10.23 -14.48 -4.56
N ASP A 36 11.55 -14.65 -4.64
CA ASP A 36 12.35 -14.39 -5.84
C ASP A 36 12.00 -15.35 -6.98
N ALA A 37 11.49 -16.54 -6.66
CA ALA A 37 11.02 -17.52 -7.62
C ALA A 37 9.57 -17.30 -8.10
N VAL A 38 8.81 -16.37 -7.50
CA VAL A 38 7.42 -16.07 -7.90
C VAL A 38 7.42 -15.41 -9.28
N PRO A 39 6.78 -16.01 -10.29
CA PRO A 39 6.74 -15.42 -11.61
C PRO A 39 5.80 -14.20 -11.63
N ALA A 40 6.18 -13.15 -12.37
CA ALA A 40 5.36 -11.95 -12.51
C ALA A 40 3.95 -12.22 -13.10
N SER A 41 3.79 -13.31 -13.85
CA SER A 41 2.50 -13.75 -14.42
C SER A 41 1.60 -14.47 -13.41
N SER A 42 2.10 -14.82 -12.22
CA SER A 42 1.33 -15.55 -11.21
C SER A 42 1.68 -15.05 -9.79
N PRO A 43 1.48 -13.75 -9.52
CA PRO A 43 1.88 -13.14 -8.25
C PRO A 43 1.15 -13.73 -7.04
N GLN A 44 -0.03 -14.36 -7.22
CA GLN A 44 -0.74 -15.12 -6.18
C GLN A 44 0.08 -16.25 -5.57
N ASP A 45 1.05 -16.80 -6.32
CA ASP A 45 1.93 -17.89 -5.86
C ASP A 45 2.83 -17.44 -4.71
N ALA A 46 3.01 -16.13 -4.51
CA ALA A 46 3.70 -15.56 -3.34
C ALA A 46 3.10 -16.05 -2.01
N SER A 47 1.80 -16.34 -1.97
CA SER A 47 1.14 -16.86 -0.76
C SER A 47 1.78 -18.16 -0.24
N ASN A 48 2.37 -18.98 -1.12
CA ASN A 48 3.08 -20.20 -0.76
C ASN A 48 4.33 -19.93 0.10
N CYS A 49 4.90 -18.73 0.02
CA CYS A 49 6.09 -18.34 0.77
C CYS A 49 5.76 -17.95 2.23
N PHE A 50 4.49 -17.72 2.56
CA PHE A 50 4.07 -17.26 3.89
C PHE A 50 4.39 -18.27 4.99
N ALA A 51 4.26 -19.57 4.70
CA ALA A 51 4.47 -20.65 5.66
C ALA A 51 5.88 -20.66 6.28
N TYR A 52 6.88 -20.12 5.59
CA TYR A 52 8.25 -20.01 6.13
C TYR A 52 8.34 -18.98 7.26
N VAL A 53 7.62 -17.87 7.15
CA VAL A 53 7.72 -16.75 8.12
C VAL A 53 6.55 -16.66 9.09
N GLU A 54 5.50 -17.45 8.90
CA GLU A 54 4.24 -17.38 9.67
C GLU A 54 4.44 -17.31 11.18
N LYS A 55 5.31 -18.16 11.74
CA LYS A 55 5.54 -18.24 13.19
C LYS A 55 6.40 -17.10 13.77
N HIS A 56 7.09 -16.34 12.93
CA HIS A 56 8.09 -15.36 13.35
C HIS A 56 7.48 -13.97 13.51
N THR A 57 7.91 -13.22 14.53
CA THR A 57 7.33 -11.89 14.85
C THR A 57 8.35 -10.76 14.79
N SER A 58 9.60 -11.01 14.39
CA SER A 58 10.59 -9.95 14.21
C SER A 58 10.13 -8.92 13.17
N GLN A 59 10.80 -7.77 13.17
CA GLN A 59 10.60 -6.74 12.17
C GLN A 59 10.79 -7.30 10.75
N GLN A 60 11.86 -8.07 10.52
CA GLN A 60 12.20 -8.66 9.22
C GLN A 60 11.14 -9.67 8.77
N ALA A 61 10.64 -10.52 9.69
CA ALA A 61 9.55 -11.43 9.39
C ALA A 61 8.27 -10.67 9.00
N ASN A 62 7.93 -9.59 9.70
CA ASN A 62 6.76 -8.76 9.37
C ASN A 62 6.91 -8.00 8.04
N ILE A 63 8.12 -7.56 7.67
CA ILE A 63 8.43 -7.03 6.33
C ILE A 63 8.04 -8.08 5.27
N LEU A 64 8.54 -9.32 5.42
CA LEU A 64 8.26 -10.37 4.45
C LEU A 64 6.78 -10.77 4.42
N LYS A 65 6.12 -10.91 5.57
CA LYS A 65 4.68 -11.21 5.63
C LYS A 65 3.84 -10.16 4.89
N CYS A 66 4.15 -8.88 5.10
CA CYS A 66 3.51 -7.78 4.39
C CYS A 66 3.74 -7.88 2.87
N ALA A 67 5.01 -8.02 2.45
CA ALA A 67 5.37 -8.11 1.04
C ALA A 67 4.72 -9.32 0.35
N ILE A 68 4.79 -10.50 0.97
CA ILE A 68 4.15 -11.73 0.50
C ILE A 68 2.65 -11.53 0.27
N LYS A 69 1.95 -10.97 1.27
CA LYS A 69 0.50 -10.78 1.18
C LYS A 69 0.14 -9.76 0.10
N LEU A 70 0.78 -8.60 0.07
CA LEU A 70 0.53 -7.58 -0.96
C LEU A 70 0.78 -8.10 -2.38
N THR A 71 1.91 -8.79 -2.60
CA THR A 71 2.21 -9.44 -3.88
C THR A 71 1.15 -10.48 -4.22
N SER A 72 0.76 -11.33 -3.26
CA SER A 72 -0.26 -12.37 -3.50
C SER A 72 -1.64 -11.81 -3.86
N GLY A 73 -1.95 -10.60 -3.39
CA GLY A 73 -3.16 -9.86 -3.77
C GLY A 73 -3.05 -9.12 -5.10
N GLY A 74 -1.91 -9.20 -5.79
CA GLY A 74 -1.71 -8.65 -7.12
C GLY A 74 -0.92 -7.35 -7.18
N LEU A 75 -0.33 -6.87 -6.07
CA LEU A 75 0.57 -5.72 -6.11
C LEU A 75 1.92 -6.12 -6.72
N SER A 76 2.03 -6.00 -8.04
CA SER A 76 3.25 -6.31 -8.78
C SER A 76 4.17 -5.10 -8.92
N SER A 77 5.45 -5.35 -9.23
CA SER A 77 6.39 -4.29 -9.60
C SER A 77 5.89 -3.43 -10.77
N GLN A 78 5.14 -4.02 -11.71
CA GLN A 78 4.54 -3.27 -12.82
C GLN A 78 3.49 -2.29 -12.31
N LYS A 79 2.56 -2.71 -11.44
CA LYS A 79 1.58 -1.81 -10.83
C LYS A 79 2.25 -0.66 -10.10
N MET A 80 3.32 -0.93 -9.35
CA MET A 80 4.10 0.10 -8.65
C MET A 80 4.75 1.09 -9.60
N VAL A 81 5.35 0.62 -10.71
CA VAL A 81 5.97 1.48 -11.73
C VAL A 81 4.91 2.35 -12.42
N GLU A 82 3.79 1.76 -12.82
CA GLU A 82 2.70 2.51 -13.45
C GLU A 82 2.06 3.50 -12.48
N ALA A 83 1.96 3.16 -11.18
CA ALA A 83 1.44 4.09 -10.18
C ALA A 83 2.35 5.31 -10.12
N TYR A 84 3.66 5.11 -10.01
CA TYR A 84 4.62 6.21 -9.98
C TYR A 84 4.58 7.07 -11.26
N LYS A 85 4.41 6.46 -12.43
CA LYS A 85 4.21 7.20 -13.69
C LYS A 85 2.93 8.03 -13.67
N ALA A 86 1.83 7.48 -13.14
CA ALA A 86 0.57 8.20 -13.00
C ALA A 86 0.72 9.45 -12.12
N ALA A 87 1.44 9.35 -10.99
CA ALA A 87 1.72 10.50 -10.11
C ALA A 87 2.53 11.62 -10.80
N GLY A 88 3.26 11.32 -11.88
CA GLY A 88 3.99 12.30 -12.69
C GLY A 88 3.26 12.75 -13.96
N ASN A 89 2.05 12.25 -14.23
CA ASN A 89 1.36 12.49 -15.51
C ASN A 89 0.55 13.79 -15.47
N SER A 90 1.03 14.83 -16.16
CA SER A 90 0.39 16.16 -16.22
C SER A 90 -0.91 16.20 -17.04
N ASN A 91 -1.25 15.13 -17.76
CA ASN A 91 -2.47 15.06 -18.56
C ASN A 91 -3.69 14.56 -17.76
N LEU A 92 -3.47 14.07 -16.53
CA LEU A 92 -4.54 13.64 -15.64
C LEU A 92 -4.98 14.80 -14.76
N THR A 93 -6.28 14.91 -14.52
CA THR A 93 -6.81 15.98 -13.66
C THR A 93 -6.68 15.65 -12.16
N SER A 94 -6.69 14.36 -11.82
CA SER A 94 -6.47 13.84 -10.46
C SER A 94 -5.53 12.64 -10.52
N LYS A 95 -4.24 12.93 -10.71
CA LYS A 95 -3.15 11.94 -10.75
C LYS A 95 -3.08 11.08 -9.49
N GLU A 96 -3.46 11.62 -8.33
CA GLU A 96 -3.54 10.94 -7.03
C GLU A 96 -4.57 9.81 -7.07
N SER A 97 -5.72 10.04 -7.74
CA SER A 97 -6.77 9.03 -7.88
C SER A 97 -6.29 7.82 -8.69
N VAL A 98 -5.50 8.05 -9.74
CA VAL A 98 -4.95 6.99 -10.60
C VAL A 98 -3.79 6.28 -9.91
N TYR A 99 -2.89 7.02 -9.26
CA TYR A 99 -1.85 6.44 -8.40
C TYR A 99 -2.47 5.49 -7.37
N PHE A 100 -3.51 5.96 -6.68
CA PHE A 100 -4.26 5.19 -5.70
C PHE A 100 -4.92 3.94 -6.32
N ALA A 101 -5.59 4.10 -7.46
CA ALA A 101 -6.26 3.00 -8.15
C ALA A 101 -5.29 1.86 -8.52
N TYR A 102 -4.10 2.20 -9.00
CA TYR A 102 -3.09 1.23 -9.40
C TYR A 102 -2.49 0.45 -8.24
N LEU A 103 -2.60 0.95 -7.01
CA LEU A 103 -2.20 0.21 -5.80
C LEU A 103 -3.27 -0.78 -5.32
N SER A 104 -4.46 -0.80 -5.92
CA SER A 104 -5.49 -1.77 -5.54
C SER A 104 -5.06 -3.21 -5.80
N LEU A 105 -5.43 -4.08 -4.86
CA LEU A 105 -5.31 -5.52 -4.96
C LEU A 105 -6.57 -6.07 -5.64
N ASP A 106 -6.39 -6.96 -6.60
CA ASP A 106 -7.44 -7.47 -7.46
C ASP A 106 -7.39 -9.00 -7.67
N LEU A 107 -6.50 -9.68 -6.94
CA LEU A 107 -6.38 -11.14 -6.99
C LEU A 107 -6.88 -11.82 -5.72
N PRO A 108 -7.43 -13.05 -5.83
CA PRO A 108 -7.82 -13.72 -7.09
C PRO A 108 -9.05 -13.05 -7.75
N THR A 109 -9.72 -12.16 -7.03
CA THR A 109 -10.80 -11.30 -7.50
C THR A 109 -10.68 -9.95 -6.79
N GLN A 110 -11.41 -8.92 -7.24
CA GLN A 110 -11.39 -7.61 -6.57
C GLN A 110 -11.84 -7.66 -5.11
N SER A 111 -12.87 -8.46 -4.78
CA SER A 111 -13.27 -8.67 -3.38
C SER A 111 -12.18 -9.40 -2.59
N GLY A 112 -11.59 -10.45 -3.17
CA GLY A 112 -10.50 -11.19 -2.53
C GLY A 112 -9.24 -10.33 -2.32
N GLY A 113 -8.98 -9.38 -3.21
CA GLY A 113 -7.90 -8.42 -3.07
C GLY A 113 -8.06 -7.52 -1.84
N TYR A 114 -9.29 -7.05 -1.57
CA TYR A 114 -9.57 -6.28 -0.35
C TYR A 114 -9.32 -7.11 0.91
N ASP A 115 -9.80 -8.36 0.97
CA ASP A 115 -9.58 -9.25 2.11
C ASP A 115 -8.08 -9.47 2.37
N ILE A 116 -7.30 -9.72 1.31
CA ILE A 116 -5.85 -9.86 1.41
C ILE A 116 -5.20 -8.57 1.91
N ALA A 117 -5.66 -7.39 1.46
CA ALA A 117 -5.11 -6.12 1.92
C ALA A 117 -5.41 -5.86 3.41
N VAL A 118 -6.60 -6.24 3.89
CA VAL A 118 -6.97 -6.22 5.31
C VAL A 118 -6.06 -7.12 6.13
N GLU A 119 -5.76 -8.33 5.64
CA GLU A 119 -4.82 -9.25 6.30
C GLU A 119 -3.36 -8.78 6.26
N ALA A 120 -2.94 -8.14 5.17
CA ALA A 120 -1.57 -7.67 4.98
C ALA A 120 -1.24 -6.50 5.92
N TYR A 121 -2.19 -5.57 6.08
CA TYR A 121 -1.93 -4.29 6.71
C TYR A 121 -1.35 -4.38 8.14
N PRO A 122 -1.83 -5.24 9.05
CA PRO A 122 -1.23 -5.41 10.38
C PRO A 122 0.25 -5.84 10.33
N TYR A 123 0.66 -6.66 9.37
CA TYR A 123 2.08 -7.03 9.20
C TYR A 123 2.89 -5.83 8.73
N CYS A 124 2.35 -5.04 7.82
CA CYS A 124 3.00 -3.82 7.33
C CYS A 124 3.17 -2.80 8.46
N VAL A 125 2.20 -2.66 9.37
CA VAL A 125 2.33 -1.82 10.56
C VAL A 125 3.42 -2.35 11.50
N LYS A 126 3.42 -3.66 11.77
CA LYS A 126 4.42 -4.32 12.64
C LYS A 126 5.82 -4.38 12.05
N SER A 127 5.99 -4.10 10.75
CA SER A 127 7.30 -3.95 10.13
C SER A 127 7.97 -2.63 10.53
N GLU A 128 7.20 -1.65 10.99
CA GLU A 128 7.65 -0.30 11.36
C GLU A 128 8.37 0.45 10.23
N VAL A 129 8.28 -0.04 8.98
CA VAL A 129 8.85 0.62 7.79
C VAL A 129 7.80 1.58 7.23
N SER A 130 8.00 2.89 7.43
CA SER A 130 7.02 3.94 7.08
C SER A 130 6.52 3.87 5.64
N GLY A 131 7.43 3.62 4.68
CA GLY A 131 7.06 3.44 3.27
C GLY A 131 6.16 2.23 3.01
N MET A 132 6.35 1.12 3.74
CA MET A 132 5.47 -0.06 3.60
C MET A 132 4.10 0.18 4.23
N VAL A 133 4.06 0.87 5.38
CA VAL A 133 2.78 1.25 6.01
C VAL A 133 1.99 2.15 5.06
N PHE A 134 2.66 3.10 4.40
CA PHE A 134 2.07 3.98 3.40
C PHE A 134 1.46 3.20 2.23
N ILE A 135 2.25 2.39 1.53
CA ILE A 135 1.76 1.61 0.39
C ILE A 135 0.65 0.64 0.79
N ALA A 136 0.78 -0.05 1.93
CA ALA A 136 -0.23 -0.98 2.40
C ALA A 136 -1.55 -0.29 2.78
N GLY A 137 -1.47 0.89 3.41
CA GLY A 137 -2.66 1.67 3.77
C GLY A 137 -3.40 2.16 2.53
N LEU A 138 -2.67 2.62 1.52
CA LEU A 138 -3.25 2.99 0.23
C LEU A 138 -3.83 1.79 -0.50
N ALA A 139 -3.09 0.68 -0.60
CA ALA A 139 -3.55 -0.54 -1.25
C ALA A 139 -4.83 -1.08 -0.61
N LYS A 140 -4.90 -1.10 0.73
CA LYS A 140 -6.09 -1.50 1.49
C LYS A 140 -7.29 -0.62 1.16
N THR A 141 -7.10 0.69 1.20
CA THR A 141 -8.18 1.65 0.92
C THR A 141 -8.59 1.61 -0.56
N ALA A 142 -7.64 1.46 -1.48
CA ALA A 142 -7.91 1.32 -2.91
C ALA A 142 -8.68 0.05 -3.23
N SER A 143 -8.31 -1.06 -2.61
CA SER A 143 -9.01 -2.34 -2.76
C SER A 143 -10.44 -2.27 -2.23
N LEU A 144 -10.69 -1.55 -1.14
CA LEU A 144 -12.05 -1.30 -0.66
C LEU A 144 -12.89 -0.57 -1.72
N VAL A 145 -12.33 0.47 -2.35
CA VAL A 145 -13.02 1.27 -3.36
C VAL A 145 -13.27 0.44 -4.63
N THR A 146 -12.29 -0.37 -5.05
CA THR A 146 -12.39 -1.16 -6.28
C THR A 146 -13.12 -2.49 -6.11
N LYS A 147 -13.39 -2.97 -4.88
CA LYS A 147 -14.05 -4.27 -4.60
C LYS A 147 -15.37 -4.49 -5.35
N SER A 148 -16.01 -3.41 -5.80
CA SER A 148 -17.33 -3.39 -6.42
C SER A 148 -17.34 -3.63 -7.95
N GLY A 149 -16.21 -3.93 -8.58
CA GLY A 149 -16.18 -4.22 -10.02
C GLY A 149 -15.46 -3.17 -10.87
N VAL A 150 -14.60 -2.33 -10.29
CA VAL A 150 -14.00 -1.19 -10.99
C VAL A 150 -12.91 -1.66 -11.94
N THR A 151 -13.01 -1.33 -13.22
CA THR A 151 -11.96 -1.64 -14.20
C THR A 151 -10.79 -0.67 -14.04
N ILE A 152 -9.61 -1.23 -13.75
CA ILE A 152 -8.33 -0.52 -13.70
C ILE A 152 -7.51 -0.93 -14.93
N ASP A 153 -7.32 -0.01 -15.87
CA ASP A 153 -6.49 -0.23 -17.05
C ASP A 153 -5.18 0.52 -16.90
N LEU A 154 -4.09 -0.23 -16.71
CA LEU A 154 -2.75 0.32 -16.54
C LEU A 154 -2.24 1.05 -17.79
N ASN A 155 -2.81 0.76 -18.97
CA ASN A 155 -2.41 1.36 -20.25
C ASN A 155 -3.30 2.56 -20.64
N ASP A 156 -4.42 2.74 -19.97
CA ASP A 156 -5.34 3.87 -20.17
C ASP A 156 -5.62 4.59 -18.84
N PRO A 157 -4.69 5.45 -18.39
CA PRO A 157 -4.83 6.15 -17.12
C PRO A 157 -6.01 7.13 -17.12
N ALA A 158 -6.46 7.62 -18.27
CA ALA A 158 -7.61 8.54 -18.36
C ALA A 158 -8.92 7.79 -18.12
N THR A 159 -9.09 6.61 -18.70
CA THR A 159 -10.24 5.74 -18.39
C THR A 159 -10.20 5.29 -16.92
N THR A 160 -9.03 4.91 -16.41
CA THR A 160 -8.88 4.57 -14.99
C THR A 160 -9.28 5.74 -14.09
N GLU A 161 -8.86 6.97 -14.40
CA GLU A 161 -9.23 8.18 -13.66
C GLU A 161 -10.75 8.36 -13.55
N ALA A 162 -11.46 8.24 -14.68
CA ALA A 162 -12.92 8.37 -14.70
C ALA A 162 -13.62 7.29 -13.86
N ASN A 163 -13.14 6.05 -13.97
CA ASN A 163 -13.69 4.91 -13.23
C ASN A 163 -13.46 5.03 -11.73
N ILE A 164 -12.25 5.38 -11.29
CA ILE A 164 -11.93 5.46 -9.87
C ILE A 164 -12.63 6.64 -9.19
N LYS A 165 -12.79 7.79 -9.87
CA LYS A 165 -13.57 8.92 -9.35
C LYS A 165 -15.01 8.52 -9.07
N THR A 166 -15.62 7.80 -10.00
CA THR A 166 -16.99 7.28 -9.83
C THR A 166 -17.06 6.28 -8.67
N ALA A 167 -16.08 5.38 -8.57
CA ALA A 167 -16.02 4.40 -7.48
C ALA A 167 -15.84 5.04 -6.10
N LEU A 168 -15.02 6.08 -5.98
CA LEU A 168 -14.83 6.84 -4.75
C LEU A 168 -16.14 7.49 -4.31
N GLN A 169 -16.88 8.14 -5.22
CA GLN A 169 -18.19 8.75 -4.91
C GLN A 169 -19.23 7.70 -4.48
N ASN A 170 -19.24 6.57 -5.17
CA ASN A 170 -20.12 5.46 -4.81
C ASN A 170 -19.77 4.94 -3.43
N CYS A 171 -18.49 4.66 -3.14
CA CYS A 171 -18.09 4.14 -1.83
C CYS A 171 -18.43 5.09 -0.69
N ILE A 172 -18.29 6.41 -0.85
CA ILE A 172 -18.72 7.38 0.17
C ILE A 172 -20.21 7.21 0.55
N SER A 173 -21.04 6.81 -0.43
CA SER A 173 -22.48 6.64 -0.25
C SER A 173 -22.91 5.21 0.10
N THR A 174 -22.16 4.19 -0.34
CA THR A 174 -22.57 2.79 -0.27
C THR A 174 -21.68 1.91 0.61
N CYS A 175 -20.43 2.32 0.89
CA CYS A 175 -19.57 1.59 1.83
C CYS A 175 -20.18 1.67 3.24
N THR A 176 -20.00 0.60 3.99
CA THR A 176 -20.57 0.52 5.35
C THR A 176 -19.84 1.50 6.27
N ALA A 177 -20.50 1.93 7.35
CA ALA A 177 -19.88 2.77 8.37
C ALA A 177 -18.59 2.12 8.94
N ALA A 178 -18.57 0.78 9.06
CA ALA A 178 -17.39 0.04 9.51
C ALA A 178 -16.21 0.14 8.53
N GLU A 179 -16.46 0.04 7.23
CA GLU A 179 -15.42 0.15 6.20
C GLU A 179 -14.85 1.56 6.09
N LEU A 180 -15.71 2.57 6.23
CA LEU A 180 -15.30 3.96 6.26
C LEU A 180 -14.51 4.28 7.54
N ALA A 181 -14.93 3.74 8.69
CA ALA A 181 -14.21 3.86 9.94
C ALA A 181 -12.84 3.15 9.90
N ASP A 182 -12.76 1.98 9.27
CA ASP A 182 -11.51 1.24 9.08
C ASP A 182 -10.55 1.97 8.11
N THR A 183 -11.08 2.59 7.06
CA THR A 183 -10.34 3.52 6.21
C THR A 183 -9.80 4.67 7.04
N GLY A 184 -10.64 5.36 7.81
CA GLY A 184 -10.18 6.45 8.67
C GLY A 184 -9.14 6.03 9.69
N ALA A 185 -9.27 4.86 10.30
CA ALA A 185 -8.25 4.31 11.21
C ALA A 185 -6.91 4.06 10.49
N THR A 186 -6.97 3.59 9.25
CA THR A 186 -5.79 3.43 8.38
C THR A 186 -5.13 4.78 8.11
N ILE A 187 -5.91 5.83 7.80
CA ILE A 187 -5.40 7.18 7.56
C ILE A 187 -4.84 7.84 8.83
N VAL A 188 -5.49 7.64 9.99
CA VAL A 188 -4.95 8.07 11.29
C VAL A 188 -3.58 7.44 11.52
N ASN A 189 -3.44 6.14 11.26
CA ASN A 189 -2.15 5.48 11.38
C ASN A 189 -1.12 6.09 10.42
N LEU A 190 -1.46 6.31 9.14
CA LEU A 190 -0.58 6.99 8.18
C LEU A 190 -0.12 8.37 8.66
N ALA A 191 -1.03 9.16 9.23
CA ALA A 191 -0.72 10.47 9.80
C ALA A 191 0.34 10.38 10.93
N THR A 192 0.32 9.30 11.71
CA THR A 192 1.25 9.08 12.83
C THR A 192 2.53 8.36 12.46
N THR A 193 2.54 7.51 11.43
CA THR A 193 3.67 6.65 11.08
C THR A 193 4.46 7.17 9.89
N TYR A 194 3.80 7.54 8.79
CA TYR A 194 4.45 8.10 7.60
C TYR A 194 4.72 9.60 7.79
N CYS A 195 3.75 10.35 8.30
CA CYS A 195 3.85 11.81 8.38
C CYS A 195 4.57 12.38 9.61
N LYS A 196 5.26 11.53 10.37
CA LYS A 196 6.19 11.93 11.42
C LYS A 196 7.59 12.24 10.87
N ASP A 197 7.96 11.62 9.75
CA ASP A 197 9.31 11.72 9.18
C ASP A 197 9.43 13.01 8.35
N SER A 198 10.54 13.73 8.50
CA SER A 198 10.79 14.98 7.74
C SER A 198 11.06 14.76 6.26
N SER A 199 11.40 13.53 5.87
CA SER A 199 11.59 13.10 4.49
C SER A 199 10.29 12.75 3.75
N SER A 200 9.16 12.72 4.46
CA SER A 200 7.85 12.43 3.86
C SER A 200 7.33 13.61 3.03
N ASP A 201 6.48 13.30 2.05
CA ASP A 201 5.86 14.33 1.22
C ASP A 201 4.95 15.23 2.06
N GLN A 202 5.32 16.51 2.18
CA GLN A 202 4.63 17.44 3.06
C GLN A 202 3.24 17.83 2.54
N GLY A 203 3.01 17.75 1.23
CA GLY A 203 1.68 17.95 0.64
C GLY A 203 0.76 16.81 1.05
N VAL A 204 1.16 15.57 0.77
CA VAL A 204 0.42 14.36 1.18
C VAL A 204 0.16 14.36 2.68
N CYS A 205 1.16 14.74 3.48
CA CYS A 205 1.02 14.76 4.92
C CYS A 205 0.11 15.87 5.46
N THR A 206 0.03 17.00 4.76
CA THR A 206 -0.93 18.06 5.07
C THR A 206 -2.35 17.54 4.82
N ASP A 207 -2.58 16.93 3.66
CA ASP A 207 -3.90 16.42 3.28
C ASP A 207 -4.37 15.30 4.20
N VAL A 208 -3.50 14.33 4.48
CA VAL A 208 -3.76 13.24 5.43
C VAL A 208 -4.08 13.79 6.82
N LYS A 209 -3.26 14.71 7.36
CA LYS A 209 -3.52 15.29 8.69
C LYS A 209 -4.80 16.12 8.72
N ASN A 210 -5.12 16.86 7.65
CA ASN A 210 -6.34 17.64 7.55
C ASN A 210 -7.58 16.73 7.60
N SER A 211 -7.57 15.62 6.84
CA SER A 211 -8.66 14.64 6.84
C SER A 211 -8.95 14.05 8.23
N VAL A 212 -7.92 13.90 9.07
CA VAL A 212 -8.04 13.38 10.45
C VAL A 212 -8.49 14.46 11.44
N ASN A 213 -7.85 15.63 11.41
CA ASN A 213 -8.03 16.67 12.43
C ASN A 213 -9.38 17.38 12.32
N GLN A 214 -9.89 17.57 11.11
CA GLN A 214 -11.11 18.33 10.85
C GLN A 214 -12.35 17.74 11.56
N TYR A 215 -12.35 16.43 11.85
CA TYR A 215 -13.52 15.72 12.38
C TYR A 215 -13.36 15.19 13.81
N GLY A 216 -12.42 15.75 14.57
CA GLY A 216 -12.32 15.50 16.02
C GLY A 216 -12.09 14.03 16.38
N GLY A 217 -11.41 13.26 15.52
CA GLY A 217 -11.15 11.84 15.74
C GLY A 217 -12.29 10.89 15.31
N ASN A 218 -13.36 11.39 14.67
CA ASN A 218 -14.35 10.52 14.04
C ASN A 218 -13.73 9.83 12.81
N THR A 219 -13.42 8.54 12.94
CA THR A 219 -12.75 7.78 11.89
C THR A 219 -13.62 7.57 10.65
N GLU A 220 -14.94 7.46 10.80
CA GLU A 220 -15.83 7.35 9.63
C GLU A 220 -15.74 8.62 8.76
N GLN A 221 -15.80 9.79 9.39
CA GLN A 221 -15.70 11.07 8.69
C GLN A 221 -14.30 11.30 8.11
N ALA A 222 -13.25 10.90 8.83
CA ALA A 222 -11.88 10.94 8.31
C ALA A 222 -11.72 10.05 7.05
N GLY A 223 -12.35 8.87 7.03
CA GLY A 223 -12.38 7.99 5.87
C GLY A 223 -13.06 8.66 4.66
N LYS A 224 -14.23 9.26 4.86
CA LYS A 224 -14.95 10.03 3.82
C LYS A 224 -14.12 11.21 3.31
N ALA A 225 -13.52 11.97 4.22
CA ALA A 225 -12.69 13.12 3.89
C ALA A 225 -11.49 12.73 3.02
N PHE A 226 -10.80 11.65 3.38
CA PHE A 226 -9.70 11.12 2.59
C PHE A 226 -10.14 10.71 1.17
N MET A 227 -11.29 10.04 1.05
CA MET A 227 -11.85 9.68 -0.27
C MET A 227 -12.23 10.89 -1.12
N CYS A 228 -12.59 12.03 -0.53
CA CYS A 228 -12.79 13.29 -1.26
C CYS A 228 -11.46 13.88 -1.74
N ILE A 229 -10.44 13.90 -0.89
CA ILE A 229 -9.09 14.40 -1.24
C ILE A 229 -8.52 13.64 -2.44
N LEU A 230 -8.71 12.32 -2.50
CA LEU A 230 -8.30 11.50 -3.64
C LEU A 230 -8.95 11.93 -4.97
N GLN A 231 -10.04 12.68 -4.93
CA GLN A 231 -10.73 13.23 -6.11
C GLN A 231 -10.41 14.70 -6.37
N ASP A 232 -9.41 15.27 -5.67
CA ASP A 232 -9.12 16.71 -5.66
C ASP A 232 -10.31 17.55 -5.18
N LYS A 233 -10.99 17.05 -4.12
CA LYS A 233 -12.16 17.70 -3.50
C LYS A 233 -11.99 17.85 -2.00
N THR A 234 -12.78 18.74 -1.43
CA THR A 234 -12.91 18.91 0.02
C THR A 234 -14.15 18.19 0.55
N PHE A 235 -14.15 17.76 1.80
CA PHE A 235 -15.32 17.20 2.44
C PHE A 235 -15.91 18.23 3.42
N ASP A 236 -17.21 18.48 3.32
CA ASP A 236 -17.92 19.47 4.15
C ASP A 236 -18.58 18.86 5.41
N GLY A 237 -18.37 17.55 5.63
CA GLY A 237 -19.03 16.76 6.67
C GLY A 237 -20.22 15.93 6.17
N THR A 238 -20.68 16.19 4.94
CA THR A 238 -21.81 15.48 4.31
C THR A 238 -21.52 15.01 2.89
N SER A 239 -20.75 15.78 2.11
CA SER A 239 -20.47 15.50 0.70
C SER A 239 -19.09 16.02 0.25
N CYS A 240 -18.60 15.51 -0.88
CA CYS A 240 -17.38 16.06 -1.51
C CYS A 240 -17.73 17.28 -2.37
N THR A 241 -17.19 18.44 -2.01
CA THR A 241 -17.34 19.72 -2.71
C THR A 241 -16.06 20.14 -3.40
#